data_AF-A0AAD6TD68-F1
#
_entry.id   AF-A0AAD6TD68-F1
#
_cell.length_a   1.000
_cell.length_b   1.000
_cell.length_c   1.000
_cell.angle_alpha   90.00
_cell.angle_beta   90.00
_cell.angle_gamma   90.00
#
_symmetry.space_group_name_H-M   'P 1'
#
loop_
_entity.id
_entity.type
_entity.pdbx_description
1 polymer ?
#
loop_
_entity_poly.entity_id
_entity_poly.type
_entity_poly.pdbx_seq_one_letter_code
_entity_poly.pdbx_strand_id
1 'polypeptide(L)'
;MCYLDILDNLPRLRLSSSQLKMILWIMKECGAKDVPSFNAFRAMQTHIRKMTGVRMELHKSDLGNLFYVNDIRDLIAKASLSLILNLYLLIFKQDFANPEVAPYIQRYPEDVAGGPISEIWQVKDGKWHDIHLDALTPSILVGHHRYYIHEVAELSDGLWVIPALWIVSKGVTFADCRLLDNDVVLAVDKAITRVPIHELSANQQTLERRIGIPIAFHETCKPYAKNIPNRFRAIDNGEDLFTVWVPVWADDVSGARSKQYQKHLNVYTANTNLPGQLLHGWYGI
;
A
#
# COMPACT_ATOMS: atom_id res chain seq x y z
N MET A 1 -10.16 -23.39 -20.33
CA MET A 1 -9.09 -23.38 -19.30
C MET A 1 -9.55 -22.69 -18.01
N CYS A 2 -9.95 -21.41 -18.04
CA CYS A 2 -10.37 -20.67 -16.85
C CYS A 2 -11.49 -21.36 -16.03
N TYR A 3 -12.60 -21.78 -16.65
CA TYR A 3 -13.68 -22.45 -15.92
C TYR A 3 -13.28 -23.78 -15.26
N LEU A 4 -12.33 -24.51 -15.86
CA LEU A 4 -11.79 -25.74 -15.26
C LEU A 4 -10.94 -25.43 -14.03
N ASP A 5 -10.19 -24.33 -14.05
CA ASP A 5 -9.40 -23.88 -12.90
C ASP A 5 -10.30 -23.40 -11.76
N ILE A 6 -11.37 -22.67 -12.07
CA ILE A 6 -12.38 -22.29 -11.08
C ILE A 6 -12.98 -23.55 -10.45
N LEU A 7 -13.43 -24.50 -11.26
CA LEU A 7 -14.05 -25.74 -10.79
C LEU A 7 -13.14 -26.55 -9.84
N ASP A 8 -11.83 -26.63 -10.14
CA ASP A 8 -10.84 -27.38 -9.36
C ASP A 8 -10.39 -26.65 -8.07
N ASN A 9 -10.58 -25.33 -7.98
CA ASN A 9 -10.19 -24.52 -6.81
C ASN A 9 -11.40 -23.99 -5.99
N LEU A 10 -12.61 -24.51 -6.20
CA LEU A 10 -13.78 -24.12 -5.39
C LEU A 10 -13.57 -24.54 -3.91
N PRO A 11 -13.78 -23.65 -2.92
CA PRO A 11 -13.40 -23.86 -1.52
C PRO A 11 -13.97 -25.13 -0.85
N ARG A 12 -15.06 -25.67 -1.39
CA ARG A 12 -15.77 -26.83 -0.84
C ARG A 12 -15.94 -27.97 -1.84
N LEU A 13 -15.33 -27.88 -3.02
CA LEU A 13 -15.36 -28.93 -4.04
C LEU A 13 -13.92 -29.34 -4.37
N ARG A 14 -13.43 -30.37 -3.68
CA ARG A 14 -12.11 -30.94 -3.97
C ARG A 14 -12.26 -32.07 -4.98
N LEU A 15 -11.90 -31.80 -6.22
CA LEU A 15 -11.82 -32.83 -7.26
C LEU A 15 -10.50 -33.59 -7.13
N SER A 16 -10.59 -34.92 -7.11
CA SER A 16 -9.42 -35.79 -7.27
C SER A 16 -8.84 -35.68 -8.69
N SER A 17 -7.56 -36.02 -8.83
CA SER A 17 -6.92 -36.13 -10.15
C SER A 17 -7.67 -37.05 -11.10
N SER A 18 -8.29 -38.13 -10.60
CA SER A 18 -9.09 -39.06 -11.39
C SER A 18 -10.39 -38.42 -11.88
N GLN A 19 -11.11 -37.71 -11.02
CA GLN A 19 -12.33 -36.99 -11.40
C GLN A 19 -12.02 -35.91 -12.43
N LEU A 20 -10.94 -35.16 -12.26
CA LEU A 20 -10.57 -34.11 -13.22
C LEU A 20 -10.15 -34.71 -14.58
N LYS A 21 -9.45 -35.84 -14.60
CA LYS A 21 -9.16 -36.59 -15.85
C LYS A 21 -10.45 -37.04 -16.53
N MET A 22 -11.42 -37.52 -15.77
CA MET A 22 -12.72 -37.94 -16.30
C MET A 22 -13.48 -36.75 -16.90
N ILE A 23 -13.48 -35.59 -16.25
CA ILE A 23 -14.09 -34.36 -16.79
C ILE A 23 -13.44 -33.96 -18.11
N LEU A 24 -12.11 -33.92 -18.17
CA LEU A 24 -11.38 -33.61 -19.41
C LEU A 24 -11.69 -34.61 -20.53
N TRP A 25 -11.82 -35.90 -20.18
CA TRP A 25 -12.21 -36.92 -21.15
C TRP A 25 -13.63 -36.71 -21.68
N ILE A 26 -14.62 -36.49 -20.80
CA ILE A 26 -16.01 -36.21 -21.21
C ILE A 26 -16.08 -34.97 -22.12
N MET A 27 -15.37 -33.89 -21.79
CA MET A 27 -15.33 -32.70 -22.64
C MET A 27 -14.84 -33.01 -24.06
N LYS A 28 -13.84 -33.89 -24.18
CA LYS A 28 -13.31 -34.33 -25.47
C LYS A 28 -14.34 -35.15 -26.26
N GLU A 29 -15.03 -36.09 -25.61
CA GLU A 29 -16.07 -36.91 -26.24
C GLU A 29 -17.30 -36.08 -26.65
N CYS A 30 -17.63 -35.02 -25.90
CA CYS A 30 -18.70 -34.08 -26.24
C CYS A 30 -18.32 -33.10 -27.37
N GLY A 31 -17.14 -33.24 -27.99
CA GLY A 31 -16.71 -32.41 -29.11
C GLY A 31 -16.24 -31.01 -28.74
N ALA A 32 -15.88 -30.75 -27.48
CA ALA A 32 -15.28 -29.48 -27.10
C ALA A 32 -13.92 -29.30 -27.81
N LYS A 33 -13.69 -28.10 -28.35
CA LYS A 33 -12.41 -27.73 -28.98
C LYS A 33 -11.37 -27.35 -27.91
N ASP A 34 -10.10 -27.58 -28.23
CA ASP A 34 -8.95 -27.15 -27.42
C ASP A 34 -8.93 -27.64 -25.95
N VAL A 35 -9.42 -28.86 -25.72
CA VAL A 35 -9.37 -29.49 -24.39
C VAL A 35 -7.92 -29.84 -24.04
N PRO A 36 -7.35 -29.31 -22.93
CA PRO A 36 -5.98 -29.62 -22.54
C PRO A 36 -5.82 -31.07 -22.11
N SER A 37 -4.61 -31.59 -22.24
CA SER A 37 -4.22 -32.76 -21.46
C SER A 37 -4.19 -32.40 -19.98
N PHE A 38 -4.42 -33.38 -19.11
CA PHE A 38 -4.32 -33.19 -17.66
C PHE A 38 -2.98 -32.56 -17.24
N ASN A 39 -1.88 -32.98 -17.87
CA ASN A 39 -0.55 -32.44 -17.57
C ASN A 39 -0.41 -30.98 -18.03
N ALA A 40 -0.90 -30.65 -19.23
CA ALA A 40 -0.89 -29.27 -19.72
C ALA A 40 -1.72 -28.34 -18.82
N PHE A 41 -2.88 -28.82 -18.36
CA PHE A 41 -3.71 -28.09 -17.40
C PHE A 41 -2.98 -27.87 -16.06
N ARG A 42 -2.36 -28.92 -15.48
CA ARG A 42 -1.59 -28.79 -14.23
C ARG A 42 -0.37 -27.87 -14.38
N ALA A 43 0.30 -27.90 -15.53
CA ALA A 43 1.41 -26.98 -15.84
C ALA A 43 0.93 -25.53 -15.90
N MET A 44 -0.20 -25.26 -16.57
CA MET A 44 -0.84 -23.95 -16.57
C MET A 44 -1.21 -23.49 -15.14
N GLN A 45 -1.83 -24.35 -14.32
CA GLN A 45 -2.16 -23.99 -12.93
C GLN A 45 -0.91 -23.65 -12.11
N THR A 46 0.18 -24.40 -12.32
CA THR A 46 1.47 -24.14 -11.66
C THR A 46 2.04 -22.80 -12.08
N HIS A 47 1.98 -22.49 -13.37
CA HIS A 47 2.40 -21.22 -13.93
C HIS A 47 1.59 -20.05 -13.36
N ILE A 48 0.25 -20.16 -13.34
CA ILE A 48 -0.64 -19.15 -12.75
C ILE A 48 -0.31 -18.95 -11.27
N ARG A 49 -0.22 -20.03 -10.47
CA ARG A 49 0.13 -19.95 -9.04
C ARG A 49 1.49 -19.30 -8.80
N LYS A 50 2.46 -19.50 -9.69
CA LYS A 50 3.76 -18.84 -9.59
C LYS A 50 3.66 -17.32 -9.84
N MET A 51 2.78 -16.90 -10.74
CA MET A 51 2.57 -15.49 -11.07
C MET A 51 1.69 -14.76 -10.03
N THR A 52 0.60 -15.39 -9.59
CA THR A 52 -0.44 -14.75 -8.76
C THR A 52 -0.45 -15.23 -7.30
N GLY A 53 0.22 -16.34 -6.99
CA GLY A 53 0.23 -16.89 -5.64
C GLY A 53 0.95 -15.98 -4.65
N VAL A 54 0.50 -16.00 -3.39
CA VAL A 54 1.24 -15.38 -2.29
C VAL A 54 2.37 -16.30 -1.89
N ARG A 55 3.58 -15.76 -1.83
CA ARG A 55 4.73 -16.52 -1.37
C ARG A 55 4.52 -16.88 0.09
N MET A 56 4.78 -18.16 0.39
CA MET A 56 4.74 -18.70 1.72
C MET A 56 6.15 -19.09 2.12
N GLU A 57 6.62 -18.57 3.24
CA GLU A 57 7.93 -18.85 3.80
C GLU A 57 7.79 -19.77 5.01
N LEU A 58 8.58 -20.84 5.03
CA LEU A 58 8.69 -21.73 6.17
C LEU A 58 9.71 -21.17 7.14
N HIS A 59 9.28 -20.93 8.37
CA HIS A 59 10.11 -20.48 9.48
C HIS A 59 10.17 -21.55 10.56
N LYS A 60 11.33 -21.70 11.20
CA LYS A 60 11.52 -22.57 12.36
C LYS A 60 11.88 -21.70 13.55
N SER A 61 11.07 -21.77 14.61
CA SER A 61 11.36 -21.09 15.87
C SER A 61 12.53 -21.74 16.62
N ASP A 62 13.11 -21.02 17.57
CA ASP A 62 14.19 -21.53 18.43
C ASP A 62 13.81 -22.79 19.22
N LEU A 63 12.51 -22.96 19.52
CA LEU A 63 11.95 -24.15 20.16
C LEU A 63 11.71 -25.33 19.20
N GLY A 64 12.02 -25.16 17.91
CA GLY A 64 11.90 -26.19 16.88
C GLY A 64 10.55 -26.25 16.18
N ASN A 65 9.57 -25.44 16.59
CA ASN A 65 8.25 -25.41 15.94
C ASN A 65 8.34 -24.78 14.54
N LEU A 66 7.65 -25.38 13.58
CA LEU A 66 7.57 -24.92 12.19
C LEU A 66 6.32 -24.07 11.99
N PHE A 67 6.46 -22.92 11.34
CA PHE A 67 5.37 -22.02 10.99
C PHE A 67 5.50 -21.58 9.55
N TYR A 68 4.37 -21.38 8.89
CA TYR A 68 4.31 -20.85 7.53
C TYR A 68 3.79 -19.43 7.59
N VAL A 69 4.52 -18.51 6.96
CA VAL A 69 4.18 -17.08 6.91
C VAL A 69 3.95 -16.68 5.47
N ASN A 70 2.80 -16.05 5.21
CA ASN A 70 2.53 -15.43 3.92
C ASN A 70 3.31 -14.11 3.81
N ASP A 71 3.92 -13.84 2.67
CA ASP A 71 4.60 -12.55 2.43
C ASP A 71 3.56 -11.42 2.41
N ILE A 72 3.68 -10.50 3.36
CA ILE A 72 2.75 -9.36 3.53
C ILE A 72 2.81 -8.42 2.32
N ARG A 73 3.97 -8.27 1.68
CA ARG A 73 4.13 -7.45 0.47
C ARG A 73 3.34 -8.05 -0.68
N ASP A 74 3.33 -9.38 -0.78
CA ASP A 74 2.53 -10.08 -1.78
C ASP A 74 1.02 -9.95 -1.52
N LEU A 75 0.60 -9.72 -0.27
CA LEU A 75 -0.81 -9.50 0.07
C LEU A 75 -1.25 -8.06 -0.26
N ILE A 76 -0.41 -7.07 0.03
CA ILE A 76 -0.72 -5.64 -0.13
C ILE A 76 -0.43 -5.13 -1.55
N ALA A 77 0.71 -5.51 -2.11
CA ALA A 77 1.28 -4.84 -3.28
C ALA A 77 1.13 -5.59 -4.61
N LYS A 78 0.79 -6.89 -4.65
CA LYS A 78 0.92 -7.66 -5.89
C LYS A 78 -0.01 -7.20 -7.03
N ALA A 79 0.56 -6.39 -7.91
CA ALA A 79 0.46 -6.50 -9.36
C ALA A 79 1.88 -6.53 -9.94
N SER A 80 2.63 -7.61 -9.70
CA SER A 80 3.89 -7.84 -10.41
C SER A 80 3.59 -8.53 -11.74
N LEU A 81 3.22 -7.74 -12.75
CA LEU A 81 3.70 -7.84 -14.14
C LEU A 81 2.93 -6.79 -14.97
N SER A 82 3.50 -5.60 -15.15
CA SER A 82 3.24 -4.80 -16.35
C SER A 82 4.45 -4.89 -17.25
N LEU A 83 4.45 -5.93 -18.08
CA LEU A 83 5.01 -5.97 -19.44
C LEU A 83 4.73 -7.40 -19.91
N ILE A 84 3.87 -7.52 -20.91
CA ILE A 84 3.41 -8.77 -21.55
C ILE A 84 2.17 -9.40 -20.89
N LEU A 85 1.00 -8.80 -21.13
CA LEU A 85 -0.18 -9.43 -21.76
C LEU A 85 -1.47 -8.70 -21.34
N ASN A 86 -2.05 -8.02 -22.32
CA ASN A 86 -3.47 -7.71 -22.37
C ASN A 86 -4.28 -9.01 -22.25
N LEU A 87 -4.70 -9.41 -21.04
CA LEU A 87 -5.91 -10.22 -20.86
C LEU A 87 -6.39 -10.22 -19.42
N TYR A 88 -7.57 -9.63 -19.22
CA TYR A 88 -8.56 -9.91 -18.17
C TYR A 88 -8.41 -11.33 -17.56
N LEU A 89 -7.82 -11.44 -16.36
CA LEU A 89 -8.03 -12.51 -15.35
C LEU A 89 -6.97 -12.41 -14.23
N LEU A 90 -7.00 -11.31 -13.48
CA LEU A 90 -6.27 -11.16 -12.21
C LEU A 90 -7.27 -11.31 -11.06
N ILE A 91 -7.85 -12.50 -10.93
CA ILE A 91 -8.64 -12.86 -9.76
C ILE A 91 -7.64 -13.39 -8.74
N PHE A 92 -7.45 -12.63 -7.66
CA PHE A 92 -6.62 -12.92 -6.48
C PHE A 92 -5.21 -12.29 -6.41
N LYS A 93 -5.11 -10.98 -6.11
CA LYS A 93 -4.62 -10.42 -4.80
C LYS A 93 -3.93 -9.05 -4.85
N GLN A 94 -4.42 -8.03 -4.13
CA GLN A 94 -5.75 -7.46 -4.34
C GLN A 94 -5.75 -5.96 -4.02
N ASP A 95 -5.34 -5.47 -2.84
CA ASP A 95 -5.83 -4.16 -2.38
C ASP A 95 -5.59 -2.97 -3.33
N PHE A 96 -4.34 -2.66 -3.68
CA PHE A 96 -4.03 -1.56 -4.61
C PHE A 96 -4.33 -1.88 -6.08
N ALA A 97 -4.32 -3.16 -6.45
CA ALA A 97 -4.54 -3.62 -7.82
C ALA A 97 -6.03 -3.89 -8.14
N ASN A 98 -6.88 -3.96 -7.11
CA ASN A 98 -8.28 -4.31 -7.21
C ASN A 98 -9.08 -3.02 -7.42
N PRO A 99 -9.72 -2.85 -8.57
CA PRO A 99 -10.51 -1.64 -8.85
C PRO A 99 -11.66 -1.43 -7.86
N GLU A 100 -12.14 -2.48 -7.19
CA GLU A 100 -13.21 -2.41 -6.18
C GLU A 100 -12.70 -2.09 -4.77
N VAL A 101 -11.39 -2.20 -4.50
CA VAL A 101 -10.81 -1.97 -3.16
C VAL A 101 -9.88 -0.76 -3.15
N ALA A 102 -9.06 -0.59 -4.19
CA ALA A 102 -8.08 0.49 -4.31
C ALA A 102 -8.67 1.90 -4.10
N PRO A 103 -9.90 2.24 -4.56
CA PRO A 103 -10.49 3.55 -4.33
C PRO A 103 -10.76 3.86 -2.86
N TYR A 104 -10.91 2.84 -2.02
CA TYR A 104 -11.21 2.99 -0.59
C TYR A 104 -9.97 3.07 0.29
N ILE A 105 -8.77 2.85 -0.28
CA ILE A 105 -7.50 2.90 0.47
C ILE A 105 -7.18 4.36 0.81
N GLN A 106 -7.12 4.64 2.11
CA GLN A 106 -6.75 5.93 2.64
C GLN A 106 -5.23 6.08 2.71
N ARG A 107 -4.70 7.07 1.99
CA ARG A 107 -3.24 7.27 1.82
C ARG A 107 -2.66 8.30 2.78
N TYR A 108 -3.52 9.16 3.32
CA TYR A 108 -3.15 10.29 4.15
C TYR A 108 -3.99 10.28 5.42
N PRO A 109 -3.46 10.80 6.54
CA PRO A 109 -4.26 11.04 7.72
C PRO A 109 -5.46 11.93 7.43
N GLU A 110 -6.54 11.71 8.16
CA GLU A 110 -7.76 12.52 8.07
C GLU A 110 -7.94 13.32 9.36
N ASP A 111 -7.96 14.64 9.26
CA ASP A 111 -8.29 15.53 10.37
C ASP A 111 -9.80 15.56 10.58
N VAL A 112 -10.26 14.85 11.61
CA VAL A 112 -11.66 14.88 12.05
C VAL A 112 -11.95 16.08 12.96
N ALA A 113 -10.96 16.94 13.20
CA ALA A 113 -10.99 18.05 14.15
C ALA A 113 -11.44 17.55 15.55
N GLY A 114 -12.55 18.08 16.07
CA GLY A 114 -13.17 17.63 17.32
C GLY A 114 -14.12 16.43 17.17
N GLY A 115 -14.22 15.83 15.98
CA GLY A 115 -15.10 14.70 15.70
C GLY A 115 -14.68 13.38 16.37
N PRO A 116 -15.55 12.35 16.31
CA PRO A 116 -15.19 11.01 16.74
C PRO A 116 -14.15 10.40 15.79
N ILE A 117 -13.25 9.60 16.35
CA ILE A 117 -12.34 8.73 15.59
C ILE A 117 -12.97 7.35 15.51
N SER A 118 -13.13 6.83 14.31
CA SER A 118 -13.59 5.45 14.04
C SER A 118 -12.57 4.61 13.29
N GLU A 119 -11.62 5.25 12.59
CA GLU A 119 -10.68 4.59 11.70
C GLU A 119 -9.24 4.94 12.07
N ILE A 120 -8.29 4.08 11.68
CA ILE A 120 -6.89 4.22 12.11
C ILE A 120 -6.26 5.48 11.52
N TRP A 121 -6.53 5.90 10.29
CA TRP A 121 -5.89 7.10 9.72
C TRP A 121 -6.44 8.43 10.28
N GLN A 122 -7.50 8.40 11.11
CA GLN A 122 -8.15 9.61 11.61
C GLN A 122 -7.41 10.20 12.82
N VAL A 123 -7.24 11.52 12.81
CA VAL A 123 -6.58 12.30 13.86
C VAL A 123 -7.45 13.44 14.34
N LYS A 124 -7.32 13.77 15.63
CA LYS A 124 -7.93 14.97 16.20
C LYS A 124 -7.03 16.17 15.99
N ASP A 125 -7.64 17.29 15.61
CA ASP A 125 -6.98 18.58 15.40
C ASP A 125 -5.70 18.49 14.54
N GLY A 126 -5.74 17.59 13.55
CA GLY A 126 -4.68 17.35 12.59
C GLY A 126 -3.41 16.72 13.14
N LYS A 127 -3.44 16.13 14.36
CA LYS A 127 -2.23 15.72 15.06
C LYS A 127 -2.26 14.27 15.55
N TRP A 128 -1.16 13.59 15.25
CA TRP A 128 -0.78 12.34 15.88
C TRP A 128 0.01 12.63 17.16
N HIS A 129 -0.34 11.97 18.27
CA HIS A 129 0.37 12.15 19.54
C HIS A 129 1.65 11.29 19.61
N ASP A 130 1.62 10.10 19.02
CA ASP A 130 2.66 9.07 19.22
C ASP A 130 3.38 8.65 17.92
N ILE A 131 3.06 9.28 16.77
CA ILE A 131 3.60 8.90 15.47
C ILE A 131 4.48 10.03 14.91
N HIS A 132 5.71 9.68 14.56
CA HIS A 132 6.62 10.60 13.89
C HIS A 132 6.16 10.88 12.45
N LEU A 133 6.18 12.15 12.02
CA LEU A 133 5.67 12.54 10.69
C LEU A 133 6.39 11.83 9.54
N ASP A 134 7.69 11.56 9.67
CA ASP A 134 8.46 10.81 8.66
C ASP A 134 8.04 9.35 8.47
N ALA A 135 7.20 8.79 9.36
CA ALA A 135 6.62 7.47 9.18
C ALA A 135 5.40 7.51 8.23
N LEU A 136 4.86 8.70 7.97
CA LEU A 136 3.70 8.91 7.12
C LEU A 136 4.09 8.96 5.64
N THR A 137 3.09 8.95 4.77
CA THR A 137 3.25 9.03 3.33
C THR A 137 4.15 10.22 2.97
N PRO A 138 5.31 10.02 2.33
CA PRO A 138 6.34 11.05 2.22
C PRO A 138 6.12 12.02 1.06
N SER A 139 5.30 11.65 0.08
CA SER A 139 5.11 12.44 -1.14
C SER A 139 3.67 12.51 -1.61
N ILE A 140 3.42 13.49 -2.46
CA ILE A 140 2.17 13.65 -3.18
C ILE A 140 2.46 14.11 -4.61
N LEU A 141 1.69 13.59 -5.56
CA LEU A 141 1.70 14.01 -6.94
C LEU A 141 0.59 15.05 -7.15
N VAL A 142 0.95 16.28 -7.51
CA VAL A 142 0.02 17.36 -7.85
C VAL A 142 0.31 17.81 -9.27
N GLY A 143 -0.68 17.67 -10.16
CA GLY A 143 -0.48 17.87 -11.60
C GLY A 143 0.61 16.93 -12.14
N HIS A 144 1.72 17.50 -12.58
CA HIS A 144 2.88 16.75 -13.10
C HIS A 144 4.11 16.84 -12.19
N HIS A 145 3.96 17.41 -11.00
CA HIS A 145 5.05 17.63 -10.06
C HIS A 145 4.84 16.79 -8.82
N ARG A 146 5.89 16.05 -8.45
CA ARG A 146 5.95 15.35 -7.17
C ARG A 146 6.58 16.24 -6.12
N TYR A 147 5.90 16.35 -4.99
CA TYR A 147 6.32 17.11 -3.83
C TYR A 147 6.64 16.12 -2.71
N TYR A 148 7.73 16.39 -2.00
CA TYR A 148 8.18 15.59 -0.87
C TYR A 148 8.08 16.43 0.41
N ILE A 149 7.79 15.77 1.52
CA ILE A 149 8.03 16.37 2.83
C ILE A 149 9.51 16.77 2.96
N HIS A 150 9.84 17.78 3.75
CA HIS A 150 11.20 18.28 3.96
C HIS A 150 11.92 18.85 2.72
N GLU A 151 11.26 18.96 1.56
CA GLU A 151 11.78 19.68 0.39
C GLU A 151 11.11 21.03 0.21
N VAL A 152 11.79 21.94 -0.47
CA VAL A 152 11.22 23.26 -0.79
C VAL A 152 10.15 23.10 -1.86
N ALA A 153 9.02 23.77 -1.64
CA ALA A 153 7.96 23.95 -2.61
C ALA A 153 7.58 25.42 -2.69
N GLU A 154 7.20 25.87 -3.86
CA GLU A 154 6.63 27.20 -4.07
C GLU A 154 5.12 27.11 -4.18
N LEU A 155 4.44 28.09 -3.59
CA LEU A 155 3.00 28.29 -3.66
C LEU A 155 2.62 29.16 -4.87
N SER A 156 1.34 29.21 -5.20
CA SER A 156 0.82 29.99 -6.34
C SER A 156 0.99 31.50 -6.15
N ASP A 157 1.12 31.97 -4.92
CA ASP A 157 1.38 33.37 -4.57
C ASP A 157 2.89 33.73 -4.58
N GLY A 158 3.77 32.76 -4.85
CA GLY A 158 5.22 32.93 -4.89
C GLY A 158 5.91 32.74 -3.54
N LEU A 159 5.18 32.45 -2.45
CA LEU A 159 5.79 32.11 -1.17
C LEU A 159 6.40 30.72 -1.23
N TRP A 160 7.50 30.52 -0.51
CA TRP A 160 8.16 29.23 -0.41
C TRP A 160 7.85 28.58 0.92
N VAL A 161 7.69 27.26 0.89
CA VAL A 161 7.33 26.44 2.03
C VAL A 161 8.11 25.14 2.07
N ILE A 162 8.19 24.54 3.25
CA ILE A 162 8.60 23.15 3.44
C ILE A 162 7.39 22.36 3.96
N PRO A 163 6.82 21.45 3.15
CA PRO A 163 5.78 20.53 3.61
C PRO A 163 6.33 19.59 4.69
N ALA A 164 5.56 19.39 5.75
CA ALA A 164 5.90 18.46 6.84
C ALA A 164 4.92 17.29 6.94
N LEU A 165 3.67 17.47 6.47
CA LEU A 165 2.62 16.47 6.53
C LEU A 165 1.59 16.72 5.42
N TRP A 166 1.17 15.66 4.74
CA TRP A 166 -0.02 15.66 3.87
C TRP A 166 -1.22 15.18 4.68
N ILE A 167 -2.33 15.92 4.67
CA ILE A 167 -3.49 15.63 5.51
C ILE A 167 -4.79 15.94 4.78
N VAL A 168 -5.81 15.11 4.97
CA VAL A 168 -7.15 15.33 4.43
C VAL A 168 -8.02 15.97 5.50
N SER A 169 -8.76 17.02 5.17
CA SER A 169 -9.78 17.58 6.05
C SER A 169 -11.03 17.88 5.23
N LYS A 170 -12.18 17.39 5.68
CA LYS A 170 -13.48 17.54 4.99
C LYS A 170 -13.42 17.15 3.50
N GLY A 171 -12.70 16.08 3.18
CA GLY A 171 -12.54 15.56 1.82
C GLY A 171 -11.56 16.34 0.93
N VAL A 172 -10.91 17.38 1.44
CA VAL A 172 -9.89 18.15 0.71
C VAL A 172 -8.52 17.84 1.26
N THR A 173 -7.54 17.64 0.38
CA THR A 173 -6.15 17.39 0.77
C THR A 173 -5.39 18.72 0.96
N PHE A 174 -4.66 18.80 2.06
CA PHE A 174 -3.83 19.92 2.47
C PHE A 174 -2.39 19.45 2.74
N ALA A 175 -1.49 20.41 2.79
CA ALA A 175 -0.14 20.30 3.27
C ALA A 175 0.02 21.17 4.52
N ASP A 176 0.45 20.57 5.61
CA ASP A 176 0.92 21.32 6.78
C ASP A 176 2.38 21.69 6.52
N CYS A 177 2.60 22.99 6.36
CA CYS A 177 3.81 23.59 5.80
C CYS A 177 4.47 24.54 6.79
N ARG A 178 5.79 24.67 6.72
CA ARG A 178 6.53 25.78 7.34
C ARG A 178 6.88 26.81 6.29
N LEU A 179 6.61 28.09 6.57
CA LEU A 179 6.96 29.18 5.67
C LEU A 179 8.47 29.42 5.65
N LEU A 180 8.97 29.82 4.50
CA LEU A 180 10.36 30.22 4.28
C LEU A 180 10.41 31.71 4.03
N ASP A 181 11.41 32.37 4.62
CA ASP A 181 11.74 33.75 4.28
C ASP A 181 12.57 33.77 2.99
N ASN A 182 12.16 34.59 2.02
CA ASN A 182 12.70 34.62 0.65
C ASN A 182 14.00 35.44 0.54
N ASP A 183 14.88 35.31 1.52
CA ASP A 183 16.21 35.91 1.52
C ASP A 183 17.23 35.04 0.75
N VAL A 184 18.45 35.57 0.54
CA VAL A 184 19.57 34.86 -0.12
C VAL A 184 19.84 33.49 0.51
N VAL A 185 19.48 33.33 1.78
CA VAL A 185 19.65 32.13 2.57
C VAL A 185 18.35 31.87 3.35
N LEU A 186 17.69 30.75 3.09
CA LEU A 186 16.33 30.51 3.60
C LEU A 186 16.29 30.32 5.13
N ALA A 187 15.46 31.12 5.81
CA ALA A 187 15.07 30.92 7.20
C ALA A 187 13.71 30.22 7.28
N VAL A 188 13.53 29.29 8.23
CA VAL A 188 12.31 28.48 8.39
C VAL A 188 11.51 28.97 9.58
N ASP A 189 10.26 29.36 9.37
CA ASP A 189 9.33 29.67 10.48
C ASP A 189 9.02 28.41 11.31
N LYS A 190 8.86 28.59 12.62
CA LYS A 190 8.42 27.54 13.53
C LYS A 190 6.92 27.26 13.40
N ALA A 191 6.13 28.25 12.98
CA ALA A 191 4.70 28.09 12.81
C ALA A 191 4.39 27.13 11.63
N ILE A 192 3.42 26.24 11.86
CA ILE A 192 2.86 25.38 10.81
C ILE A 192 1.62 26.08 10.26
N THR A 193 1.61 26.28 8.95
CA THR A 193 0.48 26.82 8.20
C THR A 193 -0.11 25.72 7.33
N ARG A 194 -1.43 25.57 7.36
CA ARG A 194 -2.13 24.60 6.52
C ARG A 194 -2.48 25.22 5.17
N VAL A 195 -2.00 24.60 4.10
CA VAL A 195 -2.13 25.10 2.73
C VAL A 195 -2.80 24.04 1.85
N PRO A 196 -3.82 24.38 1.03
CA PRO A 196 -4.39 23.43 0.08
C PRO A 196 -3.35 22.94 -0.93
N ILE A 197 -3.32 21.64 -1.25
CA ILE A 197 -2.27 21.10 -2.14
C ILE A 197 -2.31 21.67 -3.57
N HIS A 198 -3.44 22.20 -4.01
CA HIS A 198 -3.58 22.81 -5.34
C HIS A 198 -2.92 24.18 -5.46
N GLU A 199 -2.50 24.79 -4.34
CA GLU A 199 -1.68 26.00 -4.33
C GLU A 199 -0.21 25.69 -4.60
N LEU A 200 0.23 24.43 -4.53
CA LEU A 200 1.60 24.04 -4.86
C LEU A 200 1.86 24.23 -6.36
N SER A 201 2.82 25.09 -6.70
CA SER A 201 3.09 25.51 -8.09
C SER A 201 4.39 24.94 -8.65
N ALA A 202 5.45 24.84 -7.84
CA ALA A 202 6.74 24.30 -8.26
C ALA A 202 7.44 23.53 -7.13
N ASN A 203 8.04 22.39 -7.46
CA ASN A 203 8.87 21.62 -6.52
C ASN A 203 10.34 22.09 -6.55
N GLN A 204 11.14 21.66 -5.58
CA GLN A 204 12.53 22.07 -5.44
C GLN A 204 13.36 21.96 -6.74
N GLN A 205 13.27 20.83 -7.45
CA GLN A 205 13.99 20.64 -8.71
C GLN A 205 13.58 21.63 -9.82
N THR A 206 12.32 22.07 -9.81
CA THR A 206 11.82 23.07 -10.75
C THR A 206 12.33 24.45 -10.37
N LEU A 207 12.37 24.76 -9.06
CA LEU A 207 12.93 26.01 -8.53
C LEU A 207 14.42 26.14 -8.82
N GLU A 208 15.22 25.12 -8.51
CA GLU A 208 16.66 25.12 -8.77
C GLU A 208 16.96 25.27 -10.27
N ARG A 209 16.17 24.65 -11.15
CA ARG A 209 16.28 24.83 -12.60
C ARG A 209 15.93 26.25 -13.04
N ARG A 210 14.94 26.89 -12.42
CA ARG A 210 14.51 28.25 -12.74
C ARG A 210 15.54 29.30 -12.29
N ILE A 211 16.17 29.10 -11.14
CA ILE A 211 17.13 30.04 -10.54
C ILE A 211 18.56 29.78 -11.06
N GLY A 212 18.87 28.55 -11.45
CA GLY A 212 20.18 28.16 -11.97
C GLY A 212 21.23 27.85 -10.91
N ILE A 213 20.86 27.88 -9.61
CA ILE A 213 21.72 27.51 -8.48
C ILE A 213 20.97 26.62 -7.49
N PRO A 214 21.67 25.75 -6.73
CA PRO A 214 21.07 24.97 -5.66
C PRO A 214 20.51 25.86 -4.55
N ILE A 215 19.39 25.45 -3.94
CA ILE A 215 18.80 26.17 -2.83
C ILE A 215 19.65 26.00 -1.57
N ALA A 216 19.98 27.10 -0.89
CA ALA A 216 20.78 27.13 0.33
C ALA A 216 19.95 27.58 1.55
N PHE A 217 20.22 26.97 2.70
CA PHE A 217 19.53 27.23 3.96
C PHE A 217 20.40 27.97 4.97
N HIS A 218 19.76 28.74 5.84
CA HIS A 218 20.44 29.45 6.92
C HIS A 218 21.05 28.48 7.91
N GLU A 219 22.13 28.87 8.59
CA GLU A 219 22.83 27.97 9.51
C GLU A 219 21.92 27.45 10.63
N THR A 220 20.93 28.25 11.04
CA THR A 220 19.91 27.87 12.02
C THR A 220 18.95 26.79 11.52
N CYS A 221 18.94 26.53 10.21
CA CYS A 221 18.06 25.59 9.51
C CYS A 221 18.82 24.37 8.97
N LYS A 222 20.05 24.12 9.44
CA LYS A 222 20.90 22.95 9.10
C LYS A 222 20.17 21.60 9.15
N PRO A 223 19.22 21.31 10.07
CA PRO A 223 18.50 20.05 10.06
C PRO A 223 17.70 19.79 8.78
N TYR A 224 17.11 20.83 8.18
CA TYR A 224 16.33 20.71 6.93
C TYR A 224 17.25 20.49 5.73
N ALA A 225 18.39 21.18 5.69
CA ALA A 225 19.40 21.00 4.63
C ALA A 225 19.94 19.56 4.56
N LYS A 226 20.02 18.84 5.69
CA LYS A 226 20.46 17.43 5.71
C LYS A 226 19.47 16.48 5.04
N ASN A 227 18.21 16.88 4.91
CA ASN A 227 17.16 16.09 4.28
C ASN A 227 17.06 16.39 2.78
N ILE A 228 18.00 17.14 2.21
CA ILE A 228 18.04 17.51 0.80
C ILE A 228 19.30 16.93 0.14
N PRO A 229 19.19 16.17 -0.97
CA PRO A 229 17.94 15.74 -1.59
C PRO A 229 17.18 14.76 -0.68
N ASN A 230 15.86 14.72 -0.80
CA ASN A 230 15.06 13.85 0.06
C ASN A 230 15.46 12.39 -0.12
N ARG A 231 15.73 11.70 0.99
CA ARG A 231 16.08 10.26 1.05
C ARG A 231 15.11 9.37 0.28
N PHE A 232 13.83 9.75 0.21
CA PHE A 232 12.79 9.03 -0.49
C PHE A 232 12.96 9.06 -2.02
N ARG A 233 13.63 10.08 -2.57
CA ARG A 233 14.00 10.11 -3.99
C ARG A 233 14.98 9.01 -4.39
N ALA A 234 15.75 8.48 -3.44
CA ALA A 234 16.65 7.36 -3.72
C ALA A 234 15.91 6.03 -3.93
N ILE A 235 14.63 5.95 -3.52
CA ILE A 235 13.83 4.71 -3.57
C ILE A 235 12.55 4.85 -4.40
N ASP A 236 12.12 6.06 -4.78
CA ASP A 236 10.88 6.28 -5.50
C ASP A 236 10.88 5.67 -6.91
N ASN A 237 12.03 5.65 -7.58
CA ASN A 237 12.18 5.30 -9.00
C ASN A 237 11.10 5.95 -9.91
N GLY A 238 10.67 7.18 -9.58
CA GLY A 238 9.61 7.90 -10.28
C GLY A 238 8.16 7.53 -9.91
N GLU A 239 7.96 6.52 -9.05
CA GLU A 239 6.66 6.07 -8.55
C GLU A 239 6.20 6.86 -7.32
N ASP A 240 4.92 6.71 -6.96
CA ASP A 240 4.40 7.25 -5.71
C ASP A 240 4.75 6.33 -4.53
N LEU A 241 5.12 6.94 -3.42
CA LEU A 241 5.44 6.23 -2.18
C LEU A 241 4.29 6.41 -1.20
N PHE A 242 3.78 5.30 -0.67
CA PHE A 242 2.72 5.29 0.33
C PHE A 242 3.14 4.55 1.60
N THR A 243 2.69 5.04 2.74
CA THR A 243 2.74 4.27 3.99
C THR A 243 1.47 3.46 4.13
N VAL A 244 1.63 2.14 4.31
CA VAL A 244 0.53 1.22 4.62
C VAL A 244 0.68 0.75 6.06
N TRP A 245 -0.39 0.93 6.84
CA TRP A 245 -0.47 0.48 8.21
C TRP A 245 -0.94 -0.97 8.24
N VAL A 246 -0.18 -1.81 8.96
CA VAL A 246 -0.43 -3.25 9.04
C VAL A 246 -0.33 -3.69 10.50
N PRO A 247 -1.41 -3.61 11.29
CA PRO A 247 -1.40 -4.21 12.60
C PRO A 247 -1.19 -5.72 12.48
N VAL A 248 -0.47 -6.25 13.46
CA VAL A 248 -0.26 -7.68 13.64
C VAL A 248 -0.91 -8.08 14.95
N TRP A 249 -1.76 -9.09 14.91
CA TRP A 249 -2.35 -9.67 16.12
C TRP A 249 -2.32 -11.18 16.06
N ALA A 250 -2.32 -11.82 17.23
CA ALA A 250 -2.35 -13.26 17.36
C ALA A 250 -3.61 -13.67 18.09
N ASP A 251 -4.27 -14.72 17.60
CA ASP A 251 -5.43 -15.30 18.26
C ASP A 251 -5.23 -16.81 18.45
N ASP A 252 -5.77 -17.32 19.56
CA ASP A 252 -5.80 -18.75 19.86
C ASP A 252 -7.07 -19.34 19.27
N VAL A 253 -6.94 -19.94 18.10
CA VAL A 253 -8.05 -20.60 17.38
C VAL A 253 -8.26 -22.04 17.83
N SER A 254 -7.65 -22.46 18.94
CA SER A 254 -7.93 -23.78 19.48
C SER A 254 -9.37 -23.84 20.03
N GLY A 255 -10.20 -24.67 19.40
CA GLY A 255 -11.56 -24.98 19.89
C GLY A 255 -11.58 -25.85 21.15
N ALA A 256 -10.44 -26.00 21.84
CA ALA A 256 -10.29 -26.91 22.97
C ALA A 256 -10.83 -26.28 24.27
N ARG A 257 -11.65 -27.05 25.01
CA ARG A 257 -12.14 -26.63 26.35
C ARG A 257 -11.01 -26.47 27.38
N SER A 258 -9.83 -27.06 27.15
CA SER A 258 -8.62 -26.82 27.97
C SER A 258 -7.48 -26.26 27.10
N LYS A 259 -7.02 -25.05 27.45
CA LYS A 259 -6.00 -24.29 26.69
C LYS A 259 -4.55 -24.71 26.97
N GLN A 260 -4.34 -25.75 27.76
CA GLN A 260 -3.02 -26.06 28.32
C GLN A 260 -2.14 -26.90 27.38
N TYR A 261 -2.72 -27.67 26.45
CA TYR A 261 -1.96 -28.66 25.66
C TYR A 261 -2.20 -28.66 24.14
N GLN A 262 -3.07 -27.80 23.60
CA GLN A 262 -3.38 -27.74 22.16
C GLN A 262 -3.54 -26.29 21.68
N LYS A 263 -2.53 -25.44 21.89
CA LYS A 263 -2.57 -24.07 21.37
C LYS A 263 -2.39 -24.07 19.86
N HIS A 264 -3.39 -23.58 19.15
CA HIS A 264 -3.31 -23.29 17.72
C HIS A 264 -3.29 -21.77 17.58
N LEU A 265 -2.10 -21.20 17.53
CA LEU A 265 -1.92 -19.76 17.39
C LEU A 265 -1.91 -19.40 15.91
N ASN A 266 -2.86 -18.57 15.51
CA ASN A 266 -2.83 -17.91 14.22
C ASN A 266 -2.41 -16.46 14.41
N VAL A 267 -1.44 -16.03 13.62
CA VAL A 267 -1.04 -14.62 13.54
C VAL A 267 -1.65 -14.03 12.28
N TYR A 268 -2.39 -12.95 12.44
CA TYR A 268 -3.10 -12.25 11.39
C TYR A 268 -2.53 -10.86 11.18
N THR A 269 -2.71 -10.37 9.96
CA THR A 269 -2.38 -9.01 9.56
C THR A 269 -3.49 -8.50 8.64
N ALA A 270 -3.73 -7.20 8.64
CA ALA A 270 -4.67 -6.55 7.74
C ALA A 270 -4.15 -5.19 7.30
N ASN A 271 -4.56 -4.74 6.13
CA ASN A 271 -4.29 -3.39 5.64
C ASN A 271 -5.28 -2.40 6.29
N THR A 272 -4.84 -1.66 7.30
CA THR A 272 -5.71 -0.72 8.03
C THR A 272 -5.84 0.65 7.38
N ASN A 273 -5.33 0.81 6.17
CA ASN A 273 -5.70 1.93 5.32
C ASN A 273 -7.07 1.71 4.66
N LEU A 274 -7.69 0.54 4.85
CA LEU A 274 -9.05 0.27 4.42
C LEU A 274 -10.05 0.49 5.57
N PRO A 275 -11.26 0.99 5.27
CA PRO A 275 -12.36 1.06 6.23
C PRO A 275 -12.62 -0.26 6.92
N GLY A 276 -12.81 -0.23 8.24
CA GLY A 276 -13.09 -1.42 9.05
C GLY A 276 -14.28 -2.21 8.51
N GLN A 277 -15.32 -1.53 8.01
CA GLN A 277 -16.50 -2.18 7.40
C GLN A 277 -16.14 -3.07 6.22
N LEU A 278 -15.20 -2.65 5.37
CA LEU A 278 -14.73 -3.48 4.25
C LEU A 278 -13.90 -4.64 4.79
N LEU A 279 -12.96 -4.39 5.70
CA LEU A 279 -12.15 -5.45 6.30
C LEU A 279 -13.02 -6.58 6.89
N HIS A 280 -14.05 -6.25 7.66
CA HIS A 280 -14.92 -7.26 8.28
C HIS A 280 -15.82 -8.01 7.28
N GLY A 281 -16.26 -7.37 6.19
CA GLY A 281 -17.15 -7.99 5.20
C GLY A 281 -16.48 -9.07 4.34
N TRP A 282 -15.19 -8.93 4.03
CA TRP A 282 -14.47 -9.87 3.14
C TRP A 282 -13.93 -11.11 3.85
N TYR A 283 -13.77 -11.09 5.18
CA TYR A 283 -13.35 -12.25 5.97
C TYR A 283 -14.52 -13.12 6.46
N GLY A 284 -15.77 -12.77 6.12
CA GLY A 284 -17.00 -13.37 6.64
C GLY A 284 -17.73 -14.37 5.73
N ILE A 285 -17.04 -15.13 4.85
CA ILE A 285 -17.66 -16.14 3.97
C ILE A 285 -16.93 -17.50 4.04
#